data_AF-A0A8T4D9K0-F1
#
_entry.id   AF-A0A8T4D9K0-F1
#
_cell.length_a   1.000
_cell.length_b   1.000
_cell.length_c   1.000
_cell.angle_alpha   90.00
_cell.angle_beta   90.00
_cell.angle_gamma   90.00
#
_symmetry.space_group_name_H-M   'P 1'
#
loop_
_entity.id
_entity.type
_entity.pdbx_description
1 polymer ?
#
loop_
_entity_poly.entity_id
_entity_poly.type
_entity_poly.pdbx_seq_one_letter_code
_entity_poly.pdbx_strand_id
1 'polypeptide(L)'
;WPAMLKGAGYSLPAAVVASGMVTINGKAFSKTRGNVVWVSDFLKRFHPDALRYFLVAQSSHTKELDFSWESFALRMNKELVAILGNLVNRVISFTHRNFGVIPEGAIQEEVIEAIEKTKLEVLSALEEYEFKKLVDAVMKLADFGNSYFQREEPWHLIKTGEQGRARVGEIIKNVLQLIKAICILLEPVMPVKMTEVWQQLGMSSDLHAVRLDELAVPVESGQQVAKPKLLFEKVEV
;
A
#
# COMPACT_ATOMS: atom_id res chain seq x y z
N TRP A 1 -28.99 -10.20 -20.68
CA TRP A 1 -29.19 -9.98 -19.23
C TRP A 1 -30.06 -8.73 -18.93
N PRO A 2 -29.74 -7.49 -19.35
CA PRO A 2 -30.56 -6.31 -19.01
C PRO A 2 -32.03 -6.39 -19.47
N ALA A 3 -32.29 -6.95 -20.66
CA ALA A 3 -33.65 -7.17 -21.15
C ALA A 3 -34.48 -8.08 -20.23
N MET A 4 -33.86 -9.11 -19.64
CA MET A 4 -34.53 -10.04 -18.72
C MET A 4 -34.91 -9.34 -17.40
N LEU A 5 -34.00 -8.52 -16.85
CA LEU A 5 -34.25 -7.75 -15.63
C LEU A 5 -35.44 -6.80 -15.81
N LYS A 6 -35.46 -6.07 -16.94
CA LYS A 6 -36.54 -5.15 -17.28
C LYS A 6 -37.88 -5.88 -17.43
N GLY A 7 -37.91 -7.02 -18.10
CA GLY A 7 -39.12 -7.83 -18.27
C GLY A 7 -39.67 -8.40 -16.96
N ALA A 8 -38.82 -8.61 -15.96
CA ALA A 8 -39.20 -9.15 -14.65
C ALA A 8 -39.34 -8.07 -13.54
N GLY A 9 -39.21 -6.79 -13.87
CA GLY A 9 -39.38 -5.68 -12.91
C GLY A 9 -38.23 -5.50 -11.92
N TYR A 10 -37.02 -6.01 -12.22
CA TYR A 10 -35.83 -5.84 -11.38
C TYR A 10 -35.01 -4.61 -11.76
N SER A 11 -34.22 -4.11 -10.79
CA SER A 11 -33.25 -3.02 -10.99
C SER A 11 -32.17 -3.40 -12.01
N LEU A 12 -31.77 -2.42 -12.83
CA LEU A 12 -30.66 -2.57 -13.77
C LEU A 12 -29.31 -2.32 -13.08
N PRO A 13 -28.21 -2.91 -13.59
CA PRO A 13 -26.87 -2.52 -13.16
C PRO A 13 -26.61 -1.03 -13.39
N ALA A 14 -25.96 -0.37 -12.43
CA ALA A 14 -25.49 1.01 -12.59
C ALA A 14 -24.27 1.09 -13.53
N ALA A 15 -23.42 0.07 -13.54
CA ALA A 15 -22.26 -0.03 -14.41
C ALA A 15 -21.96 -1.50 -14.76
N VAL A 16 -21.33 -1.72 -15.92
CA VAL A 16 -20.75 -3.00 -16.32
C VAL A 16 -19.28 -2.75 -16.65
N VAL A 17 -18.40 -3.19 -15.76
CA VAL A 17 -16.95 -3.07 -15.94
C VAL A 17 -16.43 -4.35 -16.57
N ALA A 18 -15.89 -4.25 -17.78
CA ALA A 18 -15.32 -5.36 -18.51
C ALA A 18 -13.80 -5.18 -18.60
N SER A 19 -13.05 -6.09 -17.95
CA SER A 19 -11.59 -6.12 -18.04
C SER A 19 -11.12 -6.81 -19.31
N GLY A 20 -9.95 -6.40 -19.81
CA GLY A 20 -9.23 -7.10 -20.86
C GLY A 20 -8.80 -8.51 -20.45
N MET A 21 -8.31 -9.25 -21.44
CA MET A 21 -7.78 -10.60 -21.23
C MET A 21 -6.41 -10.56 -20.54
N VAL A 22 -6.05 -11.66 -19.89
CA VAL A 22 -4.69 -11.89 -19.37
C VAL A 22 -3.91 -12.73 -20.37
N THR A 23 -2.76 -12.23 -20.80
CA THR A 23 -1.76 -12.95 -21.57
C THR A 23 -0.60 -13.38 -20.66
N ILE A 24 0.13 -14.42 -21.08
CA ILE A 24 1.33 -14.91 -20.41
C ILE A 24 2.48 -14.83 -21.42
N ASN A 25 3.50 -14.02 -21.15
CA ASN A 25 4.63 -13.76 -22.06
C ASN A 25 4.18 -13.40 -23.49
N GLY A 26 3.21 -12.49 -23.61
CA GLY A 26 2.63 -12.03 -24.86
C GLY A 26 1.76 -13.06 -25.59
N LYS A 27 1.52 -14.23 -25.00
CA LYS A 27 0.70 -15.30 -25.59
C LYS A 27 -0.62 -15.44 -24.82
N ALA A 28 -1.71 -15.68 -25.54
CA ALA A 28 -2.99 -15.98 -24.93
C ALA A 28 -2.88 -17.16 -23.95
N PHE A 29 -3.56 -17.03 -22.81
CA PHE A 29 -3.72 -18.10 -21.83
C PHE A 29 -4.24 -19.38 -22.49
N SER A 30 -3.57 -20.52 -22.28
CA SER A 30 -3.94 -21.79 -22.89
C SER A 30 -3.60 -22.97 -22.01
N LYS A 31 -4.63 -23.66 -21.50
CA LYS A 31 -4.47 -24.90 -20.74
C LYS A 31 -3.84 -26.01 -21.59
N THR A 32 -4.28 -26.17 -22.83
CA THR A 32 -3.81 -27.24 -23.73
C THR A 32 -2.36 -27.05 -24.19
N ARG A 33 -1.92 -25.80 -24.41
CA ARG A 33 -0.53 -25.49 -24.79
C ARG A 33 0.40 -25.25 -23.59
N GLY A 34 -0.09 -25.44 -22.35
CA GLY A 34 0.67 -25.21 -21.12
C GLY A 34 1.03 -23.75 -20.83
N ASN A 35 0.47 -22.79 -21.56
CA ASN A 35 0.71 -21.35 -21.35
C ASN A 35 -0.25 -20.82 -20.28
N VAL A 36 0.01 -21.18 -19.02
CA VAL A 36 -0.84 -20.89 -17.87
C VAL A 36 0.01 -20.67 -16.62
N VAL A 37 -0.36 -19.68 -15.83
CA VAL A 37 0.08 -19.54 -14.44
C VAL A 37 -1.13 -19.82 -13.56
N TRP A 38 -1.12 -20.96 -12.86
CA TRP A 38 -2.20 -21.31 -11.94
C TRP A 38 -2.03 -20.57 -10.63
N VAL A 39 -3.11 -20.00 -10.11
CA VAL A 39 -3.11 -19.34 -8.80
C VAL A 39 -2.65 -20.32 -7.71
N SER A 40 -3.09 -21.58 -7.74
CA SER A 40 -2.64 -22.61 -6.79
C SER A 40 -1.13 -22.84 -6.82
N ASP A 41 -0.49 -22.76 -8.00
CA ASP A 41 0.95 -22.92 -8.12
C ASP A 41 1.69 -21.65 -7.70
N PHE A 42 1.14 -20.47 -8.02
CA PHE A 42 1.66 -19.20 -7.56
C PHE A 42 1.70 -19.13 -6.02
N LEU A 43 0.60 -19.52 -5.37
CA LEU A 43 0.44 -19.46 -3.91
C LEU A 43 1.34 -20.46 -3.14
N LYS A 44 1.92 -21.46 -3.82
CA LYS A 44 2.96 -22.31 -3.22
C LYS A 44 4.28 -21.56 -3.01
N ARG A 45 4.50 -20.45 -3.74
CA ARG A 45 5.76 -19.69 -3.76
C ARG A 45 5.62 -18.28 -3.22
N PHE A 46 4.48 -17.63 -3.41
CA PHE A 46 4.30 -16.22 -3.14
C PHE A 46 3.02 -15.95 -2.36
N HIS A 47 3.06 -14.91 -1.55
CA HIS A 47 1.91 -14.46 -0.77
C HIS A 47 0.77 -13.95 -1.68
N PRO A 48 -0.53 -14.21 -1.37
CA PRO A 48 -1.66 -13.78 -2.21
C PRO A 48 -1.68 -12.27 -2.50
N ASP A 49 -1.35 -11.44 -1.51
CA ASP A 49 -1.28 -9.98 -1.69
C ASP A 49 -0.30 -9.55 -2.78
N ALA A 50 0.76 -10.31 -3.05
CA ALA A 50 1.69 -10.01 -4.13
C ALA A 50 1.00 -10.14 -5.51
N LEU A 51 0.17 -11.17 -5.69
CA LEU A 51 -0.61 -11.33 -6.91
C LEU A 51 -1.70 -10.26 -7.02
N ARG A 52 -2.42 -9.98 -5.92
CA ARG A 52 -3.45 -8.93 -5.88
C ARG A 52 -2.86 -7.59 -6.29
N TYR A 53 -1.75 -7.19 -5.66
CA TYR A 53 -1.05 -5.97 -5.99
C TYR A 53 -0.61 -5.95 -7.46
N PHE A 54 0.03 -7.01 -7.95
CA PHE A 54 0.50 -7.06 -9.33
C PHE A 54 -0.65 -6.85 -10.32
N LEU A 55 -1.77 -7.55 -10.13
CA LEU A 55 -2.93 -7.44 -11.00
C LEU A 55 -3.52 -6.04 -10.95
N VAL A 56 -3.75 -5.48 -9.75
CA VAL A 56 -4.34 -4.14 -9.59
C VAL A 56 -3.42 -3.05 -10.15
N ALA A 57 -2.11 -3.13 -9.90
CA ALA A 57 -1.12 -2.17 -10.37
C ALA A 57 -0.91 -2.20 -11.90
N GLN A 58 -1.39 -3.24 -12.59
CA GLN A 58 -1.34 -3.35 -14.04
C GLN A 58 -2.72 -3.19 -14.70
N SER A 59 -3.80 -3.36 -13.95
CA SER A 59 -5.16 -3.32 -14.48
C SER A 59 -5.54 -1.89 -14.84
N SER A 60 -5.54 -1.60 -16.14
CA SER A 60 -6.49 -0.66 -16.73
C SER A 60 -7.54 -1.52 -17.42
N HIS A 61 -8.83 -1.38 -17.08
CA HIS A 61 -9.90 -2.20 -17.70
C HIS A 61 -9.91 -2.11 -19.23
N THR A 62 -9.30 -1.05 -19.78
CA THR A 62 -9.16 -0.75 -21.20
C THR A 62 -7.99 -1.44 -21.91
N LYS A 63 -7.09 -2.13 -21.20
CA LYS A 63 -5.92 -2.81 -21.80
C LYS A 63 -5.79 -4.24 -21.30
N GLU A 64 -5.22 -5.09 -22.16
CA GLU A 64 -4.82 -6.45 -21.77
C GLU A 64 -3.67 -6.39 -20.76
N LEU A 65 -3.69 -7.33 -19.81
CA LEU A 65 -2.63 -7.51 -18.83
C LEU A 65 -1.74 -8.64 -19.31
N ASP A 66 -0.46 -8.37 -19.53
CA ASP A 66 0.54 -9.40 -19.83
C ASP A 66 1.35 -9.76 -18.59
N PHE A 67 1.23 -11.01 -18.16
CA PHE A 67 2.02 -11.56 -17.07
C PHE A 67 3.31 -12.18 -17.59
N SER A 68 4.44 -11.77 -17.01
CA SER A 68 5.71 -12.50 -17.08
C SER A 68 6.34 -12.56 -15.69
N TRP A 69 7.18 -13.55 -15.44
CA TRP A 69 7.88 -13.64 -14.15
C TRP A 69 8.83 -12.46 -13.94
N GLU A 70 9.46 -11.99 -15.02
CA GLU A 70 10.33 -10.83 -15.02
C GLU A 70 9.57 -9.55 -14.68
N SER A 71 8.39 -9.32 -15.28
CA SER A 71 7.57 -8.14 -14.99
C SER A 71 7.01 -8.18 -13.57
N PHE A 72 6.60 -9.36 -13.10
CA PHE A 72 6.19 -9.60 -11.72
C PHE A 72 7.30 -9.24 -10.74
N ALA A 73 8.48 -9.85 -10.87
CA ALA A 73 9.59 -9.62 -9.96
C ALA A 73 10.09 -8.18 -10.01
N LEU A 74 10.19 -7.59 -11.20
CA LEU A 74 10.58 -6.19 -11.36
C LEU A 74 9.66 -5.28 -10.54
N ARG A 75 8.34 -5.50 -10.61
CA ARG A 75 7.36 -4.70 -9.89
C ARG A 75 7.42 -4.93 -8.38
N MET A 76 7.45 -6.18 -7.94
CA MET A 76 7.57 -6.52 -6.51
C MET A 76 8.83 -5.89 -5.91
N ASN A 77 9.97 -6.00 -6.60
CA ASN A 77 11.24 -5.50 -6.09
C ASN A 77 11.33 -3.98 -6.12
N LYS A 78 10.84 -3.33 -7.19
CA LYS A 78 10.93 -1.86 -7.31
C LYS A 78 9.91 -1.12 -6.47
N GLU A 79 8.70 -1.63 -6.35
CA GLU A 79 7.62 -0.92 -5.67
C GLU A 79 7.47 -1.41 -4.23
N LEU A 80 7.14 -2.70 -4.05
CA LEU A 80 6.86 -3.22 -2.71
C LEU A 80 8.12 -3.31 -1.84
N VAL A 81 9.24 -3.82 -2.36
CA VAL A 81 10.46 -3.95 -1.57
C VAL A 81 11.16 -2.59 -1.42
N ALA A 82 11.46 -1.91 -2.52
CA ALA A 82 12.33 -0.73 -2.50
C ALA A 82 11.65 0.56 -2.05
N ILE A 83 10.32 0.69 -2.19
CA ILE A 83 9.60 1.92 -1.78
C ILE A 83 8.83 1.67 -0.49
N LEU A 84 7.77 0.84 -0.53
CA LEU A 84 6.87 0.66 0.61
C LEU A 84 7.55 -0.07 1.76
N GLY A 85 8.13 -1.23 1.48
CA GLY A 85 8.85 -2.05 2.44
C GLY A 85 10.03 -1.30 3.05
N ASN A 86 10.81 -0.60 2.22
CA ASN A 86 11.92 0.22 2.70
C ASN A 86 11.45 1.30 3.70
N LEU A 87 10.39 2.06 3.37
CA LEU A 87 9.84 3.08 4.26
C LEU A 87 9.44 2.48 5.61
N VAL A 88 8.56 1.48 5.57
CA VAL A 88 8.01 0.83 6.77
C VAL A 88 9.13 0.26 7.63
N ASN A 89 10.00 -0.57 7.05
CA ASN A 89 11.06 -1.22 7.80
C ASN A 89 12.02 -0.21 8.44
N ARG A 90 12.43 0.82 7.70
CA ARG A 90 13.40 1.82 8.16
C ARG A 90 12.83 2.65 9.30
N VAL A 91 11.60 3.14 9.15
CA VAL A 91 10.97 4.05 10.12
C VAL A 91 10.57 3.30 11.39
N ILE A 92 9.93 2.13 11.26
CA ILE A 92 9.53 1.32 12.43
C ILE A 92 10.78 0.84 13.18
N SER A 93 11.81 0.36 12.48
CA SER A 93 13.06 -0.05 13.14
C SER A 93 13.76 1.10 13.85
N PHE A 94 13.78 2.29 13.23
CA PHE A 94 14.35 3.48 13.84
C PHE A 94 13.55 3.91 15.08
N THR A 95 12.23 3.90 14.99
CA THR A 95 11.32 4.25 16.10
C THR A 95 11.49 3.28 17.26
N HIS A 96 11.39 1.97 17.00
CA HIS A 96 11.55 0.94 18.02
C HIS A 96 12.92 1.02 18.72
N ARG A 97 14.00 1.28 17.98
CA ARG A 97 15.36 1.38 18.56
C ARG A 97 15.57 2.62 19.42
N ASN A 98 15.06 3.77 18.99
CA ASN A 98 15.40 5.05 19.62
C ASN A 98 14.34 5.54 20.60
N PHE A 99 13.08 5.15 20.43
CA PHE A 99 11.93 5.63 21.20
C PHE A 99 11.10 4.49 21.81
N GLY A 100 10.93 3.36 21.12
CA GLY A 100 10.08 2.23 21.54
C GLY A 100 8.56 2.50 21.43
N VAL A 101 8.17 3.76 21.56
CA VAL A 101 6.81 4.28 21.39
C VAL A 101 6.76 5.31 20.26
N ILE A 102 5.55 5.63 19.79
CA ILE A 102 5.30 6.78 18.94
C ILE A 102 5.62 8.05 19.76
N PRO A 103 6.61 8.86 19.34
CA PRO A 103 7.04 10.04 20.09
C PRO A 103 6.01 11.18 20.03
N GLU A 104 6.22 12.19 20.87
CA GLU A 104 5.50 13.47 20.82
C GLU A 104 5.85 14.26 19.56
N GLY A 105 4.91 15.09 19.10
CA GLY A 105 5.09 15.94 17.94
C GLY A 105 3.77 16.38 17.30
N ALA A 106 3.82 17.46 16.53
CA ALA A 106 2.73 17.89 15.68
C ALA A 106 2.81 17.20 14.31
N ILE A 107 1.66 16.89 13.72
CA ILE A 107 1.59 16.53 12.31
C ILE A 107 1.69 17.82 11.51
N GLN A 108 2.65 17.89 10.59
CA GLN A 108 2.89 19.05 9.76
C GLN A 108 1.85 19.16 8.65
N GLU A 109 1.55 20.40 8.25
CA GLU A 109 0.57 20.69 7.20
C GLU A 109 0.89 19.94 5.89
N GLU A 110 2.16 19.89 5.48
CA GLU A 110 2.56 19.18 4.25
C GLU A 110 2.24 17.68 4.26
N VAL A 111 2.19 17.06 5.44
CA VAL A 111 1.83 15.65 5.61
C VAL A 111 0.31 15.48 5.52
N ILE A 112 -0.45 16.39 6.11
CA ILE A 112 -1.91 16.40 6.04
C ILE A 112 -2.36 16.61 4.60
N GLU A 113 -1.80 17.61 3.91
CA GLU A 113 -2.07 17.91 2.51
C GLU A 113 -1.72 16.73 1.60
N ALA A 114 -0.59 16.06 1.83
CA ALA A 114 -0.21 14.87 1.06
C ALA A 114 -1.23 13.74 1.22
N ILE A 115 -1.69 13.47 2.45
CA ILE A 115 -2.70 12.43 2.73
C ILE A 115 -4.05 12.77 2.09
N GLU A 116 -4.54 14.00 2.26
CA GLU A 116 -5.82 14.43 1.69
C GLU A 116 -5.78 14.42 0.16
N LYS A 117 -4.68 14.87 -0.45
CA LYS A 117 -4.49 14.76 -1.90
C LYS A 117 -4.55 13.30 -2.37
N THR A 118 -3.83 12.40 -1.70
CA THR A 118 -3.84 10.97 -2.07
C THR A 118 -5.23 10.37 -1.89
N LYS A 119 -5.96 10.71 -0.82
CA LYS A 119 -7.34 10.29 -0.61
C LYS A 119 -8.25 10.70 -1.76
N LEU A 120 -8.18 11.96 -2.21
CA LEU A 120 -8.97 12.44 -3.35
C LEU A 120 -8.63 11.71 -4.65
N GLU A 121 -7.33 11.49 -4.93
CA GLU A 121 -6.88 10.72 -6.10
C GLU A 121 -7.38 9.27 -6.05
N VAL A 122 -7.36 8.63 -4.87
CA VAL A 122 -7.87 7.27 -4.66
C VAL A 122 -9.39 7.20 -4.87
N LEU A 123 -10.16 8.14 -4.32
CA LEU A 123 -11.61 8.17 -4.48
C LEU A 123 -12.00 8.36 -5.95
N SER A 124 -11.35 9.30 -6.65
CA SER A 124 -11.55 9.50 -8.09
C SER A 124 -11.21 8.24 -8.89
N ALA A 125 -10.11 7.56 -8.57
CA ALA A 125 -9.72 6.31 -9.22
C ALA A 125 -10.76 5.18 -9.01
N LEU A 126 -11.39 5.12 -7.83
CA LEU A 126 -12.46 4.15 -7.54
C LEU A 126 -13.73 4.45 -8.35
N GLU A 127 -14.13 5.71 -8.46
CA GLU A 127 -15.29 6.13 -9.26
C GLU A 127 -15.10 5.83 -10.75
N GLU A 128 -13.87 5.98 -11.25
CA GLU A 128 -13.49 5.69 -12.64
C GLU A 128 -13.20 4.21 -12.91
N TYR A 129 -13.18 3.36 -11.87
CA TYR A 129 -12.68 1.99 -11.92
C TYR A 129 -11.21 1.89 -12.40
N GLU A 130 -10.41 2.94 -12.25
CA GLU A 130 -9.00 2.99 -12.66
C GLU A 130 -8.07 2.58 -11.51
N PHE A 131 -8.10 1.30 -11.11
CA PHE A 131 -7.41 0.85 -9.89
C PHE A 131 -5.89 0.96 -9.94
N LYS A 132 -5.29 0.99 -11.13
CA LYS A 132 -3.87 1.33 -11.27
C LYS A 132 -3.59 2.74 -10.74
N LYS A 133 -4.46 3.73 -11.02
CA LYS A 133 -4.28 5.11 -10.54
C LYS A 133 -4.33 5.16 -9.02
N LEU A 134 -5.20 4.36 -8.39
CA LEU A 134 -5.24 4.20 -6.93
C LEU A 134 -3.89 3.74 -6.40
N VAL A 135 -3.34 2.64 -6.92
CA VAL A 135 -2.06 2.10 -6.44
C VAL A 135 -0.92 3.10 -6.68
N ASP A 136 -0.87 3.73 -7.86
CA ASP A 136 0.14 4.74 -8.18
C ASP A 136 0.08 5.92 -7.20
N ALA A 137 -1.11 6.40 -6.84
CA ALA A 137 -1.30 7.49 -5.89
C ALA A 137 -0.74 7.14 -4.50
N VAL A 138 -1.05 5.94 -3.98
CA VAL A 138 -0.57 5.52 -2.66
C VAL A 138 0.93 5.23 -2.67
N MET A 139 1.48 4.68 -3.76
CA MET A 139 2.92 4.48 -3.89
C MET A 139 3.70 5.80 -3.96
N LYS A 140 3.14 6.85 -4.56
CA LYS A 140 3.70 8.21 -4.49
C LYS A 140 3.70 8.75 -3.06
N LEU A 141 2.67 8.47 -2.27
CA LEU A 141 2.64 8.85 -0.84
C LEU A 141 3.74 8.13 -0.05
N ALA A 142 3.99 6.84 -0.35
CA ALA A 142 5.11 6.10 0.25
C ALA A 142 6.48 6.67 -0.17
N ASP A 143 6.64 7.08 -1.43
CA ASP A 143 7.88 7.73 -1.89
C ASP A 143 8.09 9.11 -1.27
N PHE A 144 7.01 9.88 -1.09
CA PHE A 144 7.01 11.12 -0.31
C PHE A 144 7.50 10.87 1.12
N GLY A 145 6.99 9.84 1.79
CA GLY A 145 7.46 9.45 3.13
C GLY A 145 8.95 9.09 3.17
N ASN A 146 9.46 8.37 2.17
CA ASN A 146 10.89 8.06 2.06
C ASN A 146 11.72 9.34 1.91
N SER A 147 11.28 10.25 1.03
CA SER A 147 11.94 11.52 0.75
C SER A 147 11.93 12.44 1.98
N TYR A 148 10.80 12.53 2.69
CA TYR A 148 10.67 13.27 3.94
C TYR A 148 11.65 12.74 4.99
N PHE A 149 11.64 11.42 5.25
CA PHE A 149 12.54 10.81 6.23
C PHE A 149 14.02 10.97 5.86
N GLN A 150 14.34 10.94 4.57
CA GLN A 150 15.70 11.12 4.09
C GLN A 150 16.18 12.57 4.23
N ARG A 151 15.35 13.54 3.83
CA ARG A 151 15.67 14.97 3.87
C ARG A 151 15.92 15.48 5.28
N GLU A 152 15.16 15.00 6.26
CA GLU A 152 15.26 15.45 7.65
C GLU A 152 16.43 14.81 8.42
N GLU A 153 17.10 13.81 7.85
CA GLU A 153 18.28 13.14 8.40
C GLU A 153 18.23 12.81 9.92
N PRO A 154 17.17 12.13 10.41
CA PRO A 154 16.95 11.92 11.84
C PRO A 154 18.09 11.16 12.55
N TRP A 155 18.89 10.36 11.82
CA TRP A 155 20.05 9.66 12.36
C TRP A 155 21.22 10.59 12.73
N HIS A 156 21.26 11.80 12.18
CA HIS A 156 22.20 12.85 12.57
C HIS A 156 21.61 13.66 13.73
N LEU A 157 20.36 14.12 13.60
CA LEU A 157 19.69 14.94 14.61
C LEU A 157 19.55 14.25 15.97
N ILE A 158 19.35 12.93 16.01
CA ILE A 158 19.21 12.21 17.29
C ILE A 158 20.46 12.32 18.17
N LYS A 159 21.62 12.69 17.61
CA LYS A 159 22.91 12.82 18.30
C LYS A 159 23.15 14.23 18.86
N THR A 160 22.28 15.20 18.59
CA THR A 160 22.49 16.61 18.97
C THR A 160 21.86 16.98 20.32
N GLY A 161 21.56 15.99 21.16
CA GLY A 161 21.00 16.18 22.49
C GLY A 161 19.47 16.27 22.50
N GLU A 162 18.92 16.89 23.54
CA GLU A 162 17.48 16.88 23.82
C GLU A 162 16.63 17.58 22.75
N GLN A 163 17.08 18.74 22.27
CA GLN A 163 16.40 19.47 21.18
C GLN A 163 16.39 18.66 19.88
N GLY A 164 17.50 18.01 19.54
CA GLY A 164 17.58 17.11 18.39
C GLY A 164 16.62 15.92 18.52
N ARG A 165 16.58 15.31 19.70
CA ARG A 165 15.66 14.19 19.99
C ARG A 165 14.19 14.61 19.88
N ALA A 166 13.82 15.81 20.33
CA ALA A 166 12.47 16.34 20.17
C ALA A 166 12.10 16.52 18.70
N ARG A 167 12.99 17.11 17.88
CA ARG A 167 12.78 17.26 16.44
C ARG A 167 12.65 15.92 15.73
N VAL A 168 13.49 14.94 16.08
CA VAL A 168 13.37 13.56 15.55
C VAL A 168 12.04 12.93 15.94
N GLY A 169 11.53 13.20 17.14
CA GLY A 169 10.20 12.75 17.55
C GLY A 169 9.12 13.23 16.59
N GLU A 170 9.11 14.53 16.29
CA GLU A 170 8.17 15.13 15.34
C GLU A 170 8.28 14.49 13.94
N ILE A 171 9.51 14.34 13.42
CA ILE A 171 9.77 13.70 12.12
C ILE A 171 9.19 12.28 12.09
N ILE A 172 9.46 11.49 13.12
CA ILE A 172 8.98 10.12 13.22
C ILE A 172 7.46 10.07 13.25
N LYS A 173 6.81 10.91 14.06
CA LYS A 173 5.36 10.92 14.17
C LYS A 173 4.69 11.26 12.83
N ASN A 174 5.26 12.20 12.08
CA ASN A 174 4.81 12.55 10.72
C ASN A 174 4.92 11.37 9.75
N VAL A 175 6.05 10.66 9.74
CA VAL A 175 6.22 9.53 8.83
C VAL A 175 5.36 8.32 9.25
N LEU A 176 5.14 8.11 10.54
CA LEU A 176 4.20 7.08 11.02
C LEU A 176 2.74 7.42 10.66
N GLN A 177 2.36 8.70 10.64
CA GLN A 177 1.05 9.13 10.14
C GLN A 177 0.87 8.79 8.65
N LEU A 178 1.91 9.01 7.83
CA LEU A 178 1.91 8.61 6.42
C LEU A 178 1.75 7.08 6.29
N ILE A 179 2.46 6.29 7.10
CA ILE A 179 2.35 4.82 7.07
C ILE A 179 0.96 4.37 7.50
N LYS A 180 0.32 4.99 8.51
CA LYS A 180 -1.08 4.74 8.88
C LYS A 180 -2.00 4.95 7.67
N ALA A 181 -1.86 6.09 6.99
CA ALA A 181 -2.67 6.41 5.83
C ALA A 181 -2.49 5.39 4.68
N ILE A 182 -1.24 5.01 4.41
CA ILE A 182 -0.92 3.99 3.40
C ILE A 182 -1.59 2.64 3.73
N CYS A 183 -1.59 2.22 5.01
CA CYS A 183 -2.24 0.97 5.42
C CYS A 183 -3.74 0.99 5.10
N ILE A 184 -4.42 2.08 5.44
CA ILE A 184 -5.87 2.25 5.20
C ILE A 184 -6.16 2.24 3.69
N LEU A 185 -5.37 2.96 2.90
CA LEU A 185 -5.61 3.12 1.46
C LEU A 185 -5.24 1.89 0.64
N LEU A 186 -4.27 1.08 1.07
CA LEU A 186 -3.88 -0.17 0.39
C LEU A 186 -4.55 -1.42 0.97
N GLU A 187 -5.31 -1.33 2.05
CA GLU A 187 -6.07 -2.46 2.62
C GLU A 187 -6.90 -3.20 1.55
N PRO A 188 -7.65 -2.51 0.65
CA PRO A 188 -8.46 -3.21 -0.35
C PRO A 188 -7.62 -4.01 -1.35
N VAL A 189 -6.33 -3.68 -1.50
CA VAL A 189 -5.40 -4.32 -2.44
C VAL A 189 -4.58 -5.41 -1.75
N MET A 190 -4.03 -5.12 -0.57
CA MET A 190 -3.12 -6.00 0.18
C MET A 190 -3.57 -6.16 1.64
N PRO A 191 -4.72 -6.79 1.89
CA PRO A 191 -5.37 -6.80 3.21
C PRO A 191 -4.50 -7.42 4.32
N VAL A 192 -3.78 -8.49 4.02
CA VAL A 192 -2.98 -9.20 5.02
C VAL A 192 -1.70 -8.42 5.32
N LYS A 193 -1.01 -7.93 4.28
CA LYS A 193 0.23 -7.17 4.43
C LYS A 193 -0.02 -5.84 5.12
N MET A 194 -1.10 -5.12 4.78
CA MET A 194 -1.41 -3.87 5.47
C MET A 194 -1.81 -4.12 6.93
N THR A 195 -2.46 -5.25 7.23
CA THR A 195 -2.70 -5.67 8.63
C THR A 195 -1.39 -5.96 9.38
N GLU A 196 -0.41 -6.62 8.75
CA GLU A 196 0.92 -6.80 9.35
C GLU A 196 1.61 -5.46 9.66
N VAL A 197 1.47 -4.44 8.80
CA VAL A 197 2.02 -3.10 9.07
C VAL A 197 1.24 -2.39 10.18
N TRP A 198 -0.09 -2.46 10.15
CA TRP A 198 -0.98 -1.90 11.16
C TRP A 198 -0.63 -2.40 12.57
N GLN A 199 -0.40 -3.71 12.70
CA GLN A 199 0.07 -4.33 13.93
C GLN A 199 1.48 -3.86 14.31
N GLN A 200 2.38 -3.68 13.35
CA GLN A 200 3.72 -3.15 13.62
C GLN A 200 3.70 -1.70 14.13
N LEU A 201 2.72 -0.89 13.72
CA LEU A 201 2.47 0.44 14.30
C LEU A 201 1.97 0.37 15.75
N GLY A 202 1.59 -0.80 16.26
CA GLY A 202 1.02 -0.98 17.60
C GLY A 202 -0.48 -0.84 17.67
N MET A 203 -1.17 -0.81 16.53
CA MET A 203 -2.62 -0.63 16.48
C MET A 203 -3.32 -1.96 16.74
N SER A 204 -4.23 -1.97 17.71
CA SER A 204 -4.96 -3.17 18.16
C SER A 204 -6.33 -3.33 17.48
N SER A 205 -6.82 -2.29 16.80
CA SER A 205 -8.07 -2.33 16.06
C SER A 205 -7.97 -3.20 14.81
N ASP A 206 -9.11 -3.74 14.38
CA ASP A 206 -9.21 -4.42 13.10
C ASP A 206 -9.13 -3.42 11.95
N LEU A 207 -8.06 -3.51 11.14
CA LEU A 207 -7.86 -2.66 9.97
C LEU A 207 -9.02 -2.79 8.97
N HIS A 208 -9.63 -3.97 8.84
CA HIS A 208 -10.73 -4.19 7.88
C HIS A 208 -12.00 -3.41 8.23
N ALA A 209 -12.13 -2.98 9.50
CA ALA A 209 -13.24 -2.16 9.97
C ALA A 209 -12.94 -0.65 9.95
N VAL A 210 -11.70 -0.27 9.62
CA VAL A 210 -11.26 1.13 9.60
C VAL A 210 -11.89 1.88 8.43
N ARG A 211 -12.43 3.07 8.72
CA ARG A 211 -13.04 3.95 7.72
C ARG A 211 -12.04 5.00 7.22
N LEU A 212 -12.29 5.57 6.05
CA LEU A 212 -11.44 6.63 5.49
C LEU A 212 -11.33 7.89 6.37
N ASP A 213 -12.29 8.13 7.26
CA ASP A 213 -12.23 9.26 8.20
C ASP A 213 -11.04 9.14 9.18
N GLU A 214 -10.53 7.92 9.41
CA GLU A 214 -9.33 7.67 10.22
C GLU A 214 -8.04 8.21 9.60
N LEU A 215 -8.05 8.59 8.32
CA LEU A 215 -6.91 9.27 7.68
C LEU A 215 -6.61 10.61 8.35
N ALA A 216 -7.65 11.33 8.79
CA ALA A 216 -7.54 12.63 9.45
C ALA A 216 -7.21 12.52 10.95
N VAL A 217 -7.34 11.32 11.54
CA VAL A 217 -7.05 11.08 12.96
C VAL A 217 -5.54 10.84 13.13
N PRO A 218 -4.82 11.70 13.89
CA PRO A 218 -3.39 11.51 14.13
C PRO A 218 -3.08 10.21 14.87
N VAL A 219 -1.92 9.63 14.62
CA VAL A 219 -1.34 8.58 15.46
C VAL A 219 -1.15 9.07 16.90
N GLU A 220 -1.54 8.24 17.86
CA GLU A 220 -1.46 8.56 19.28
C GLU A 220 -0.01 8.47 19.78
N SER A 221 0.46 9.53 20.43
CA SER A 221 1.78 9.52 21.07
C SER A 221 1.76 8.62 22.31
N GLY A 222 2.89 7.97 22.59
CA GLY A 222 3.00 6.99 23.68
C GLY A 222 2.58 5.57 23.31
N GLN A 223 1.91 5.36 22.17
CA GLN A 223 1.59 4.01 21.68
C GLN A 223 2.87 3.21 21.41
N GLN A 224 2.96 1.98 21.93
CA GLN A 224 4.12 1.12 21.69
C GLN A 224 4.17 0.65 20.24
N VAL A 225 5.33 0.80 19.60
CA VAL A 225 5.58 0.27 18.27
C VAL A 225 6.09 -1.16 18.42
N ALA A 226 5.54 -2.09 17.65
CA ALA A 226 5.95 -3.49 17.77
C ALA A 226 7.36 -3.72 17.24
N LYS A 227 7.92 -4.91 17.52
CA LYS A 227 9.20 -5.31 16.96
C LYS A 227 9.10 -5.33 15.43
N PRO A 228 10.01 -4.64 14.70
CA PRO A 228 9.97 -4.60 13.25
C PRO A 228 10.12 -5.99 12.65
N LYS A 229 9.33 -6.28 11.62
CA LYS A 229 9.37 -7.50 10.82
C LYS A 229 9.46 -7.13 9.35
N LEU A 230 10.33 -7.83 8.62
CA LEU A 230 10.47 -7.66 7.18
C LEU A 230 9.13 -7.91 6.49
N LEU A 231 8.62 -6.88 5.78
CA LEU A 231 7.30 -6.93 5.16
C LEU A 231 7.27 -7.70 3.82
N PHE A 232 8.28 -7.46 2.98
CA PHE A 232 8.38 -8.05 1.63
C PHE A 232 9.77 -8.63 1.41
N GLU A 233 9.82 -9.80 0.79
CA GLU A 233 11.06 -10.45 0.35
C GLU A 233 11.33 -10.12 -1.11
N LYS A 234 12.60 -10.12 -1.50
CA LYS A 234 12.96 -9.97 -2.91
C LYS A 234 12.49 -11.18 -3.70
N VAL A 235 11.93 -10.91 -4.87
CA VAL A 235 11.57 -11.95 -5.83
C VAL A 235 12.74 -12.19 -6.77
N GLU A 236 13.24 -13.43 -6.78
CA GLU A 236 14.23 -13.92 -7.75
C GLU A 236 13.50 -14.71 -8.85
N VAL A 237 13.89 -14.46 -10.11
CA VAL A 237 13.34 -15.09 -11.31
C VAL A 237 14.37 -15.99 -11.95
#